data_AF-A0A5Z1V1K0-F1
#
_entry.id   AF-A0A5Z1V1K0-F1
#
_cell.length_a   1.000
_cell.length_b   1.000
_cell.length_c   1.000
_cell.angle_alpha   90.00
_cell.angle_beta   90.00
_cell.angle_gamma   90.00
#
_symmetry.space_group_name_H-M   'P 1'
#
loop_
_entity.id
_entity.type
_entity.pdbx_description
1 polymer ?
#
loop_
_entity_poly.entity_id
_entity_poly.type
_entity_poly.pdbx_seq_one_letter_code
_entity_poly.pdbx_strand_id
1 'polypeptide(L)'
;LLSGVNEPLGNKLLNFIQNKTCSRFNIDENLNIYDKTHNVFMYENLEEELNFFYQSILEKTPRYPFICIYGIGNALLIKNLAKHYKHLFVFESEIELFILALSTIDLSEELKVYKVVLFDCVAKDLEIQIAMIFDQQSILEYLSLYEMFISSHYYLKYYETSILSLNELCIKSASVAIRNADITCFLPLLTHGQ
;
A
#
# COMPACT_ATOMS: atom_id res chain seq x y z
N LEU A 1 4.15 11.85 -7.71
CA LEU A 1 3.41 12.16 -6.47
C LEU A 1 2.30 13.18 -6.71
N LEU A 2 2.51 14.29 -7.43
CA LEU A 2 1.47 15.30 -7.71
C LEU A 2 0.53 14.97 -8.88
N SER A 3 0.20 13.70 -9.10
CA SER A 3 -0.71 13.29 -10.17
C SER A 3 -1.43 11.99 -9.83
N GLY A 4 -2.69 11.88 -10.22
CA GLY A 4 -3.50 10.67 -10.02
C GLY A 4 -3.85 10.42 -8.55
N VAL A 5 -4.02 9.15 -8.16
CA VAL A 5 -4.43 8.76 -6.79
C VAL A 5 -3.47 9.26 -5.71
N ASN A 6 -2.19 9.45 -6.04
CA ASN A 6 -1.18 9.94 -5.10
C ASN A 6 -1.18 11.47 -4.90
N GLU A 7 -1.96 12.25 -5.68
CA GLU A 7 -1.94 13.71 -5.63
C GLU A 7 -2.37 14.30 -4.26
N PRO A 8 -3.46 13.83 -3.62
CA PRO A 8 -3.84 14.31 -2.28
C PRO A 8 -2.74 14.05 -1.25
N LEU A 9 -2.12 12.86 -1.31
CA LEU A 9 -1.00 12.50 -0.44
C LEU A 9 0.23 13.37 -0.74
N GLY A 10 0.56 13.60 -2.01
CA GLY A 10 1.66 14.48 -2.41
C GLY A 10 1.52 15.88 -1.83
N ASN A 11 0.33 16.46 -1.88
CA ASN A 11 0.05 17.77 -1.27
C ASN A 11 0.16 17.74 0.26
N LYS A 12 -0.31 16.67 0.90
CA LYS A 12 -0.19 16.49 2.36
C LYS A 12 1.28 16.36 2.80
N LEU A 13 2.10 15.63 2.04
CA LEU A 13 3.54 15.50 2.28
C LEU A 13 4.27 16.84 2.14
N LEU A 14 3.99 17.60 1.08
CA LEU A 14 4.57 18.94 0.90
C LEU A 14 4.20 19.88 2.06
N ASN A 15 2.93 19.90 2.45
CA ASN A 15 2.47 20.70 3.59
C ASN A 15 3.14 20.27 4.90
N PHE A 16 3.38 18.98 5.11
CA PHE A 16 4.08 18.50 6.30
C PHE A 16 5.53 18.95 6.29
N ILE A 17 6.26 18.75 5.19
CA ILE A 17 7.68 19.15 5.08
C ILE A 17 7.86 20.66 5.32
N GLN A 18 6.90 21.49 4.88
CA GLN A 18 6.97 22.94 5.08
C GLN A 18 6.62 23.38 6.51
N ASN A 19 5.77 22.64 7.23
CA ASN A 19 5.16 23.13 8.48
C ASN A 19 5.49 22.29 9.72
N LYS A 20 6.10 21.11 9.57
CA LYS A 20 6.38 20.17 10.65
C LYS A 20 7.71 19.45 10.45
N THR A 21 8.40 19.20 11.56
CA THR A 21 9.58 18.33 11.60
C THR A 21 9.17 16.93 12.00
N CYS A 22 9.76 15.88 11.40
CA CYS A 22 9.58 14.50 11.87
C CYS A 22 10.01 14.41 13.34
N SER A 23 9.03 14.19 14.21
CA SER A 23 9.19 14.34 15.64
C SER A 23 9.24 13.00 16.35
N ARG A 24 8.41 12.05 15.89
CA ARG A 24 8.21 10.74 16.50
C ARG A 24 9.20 9.71 15.98
N PHE A 25 9.40 9.68 14.67
CA PHE A 25 10.28 8.68 14.05
C PHE A 25 11.61 9.30 13.62
N ASN A 26 12.68 8.52 13.74
CA ASN A 26 13.97 8.83 13.14
C ASN A 26 14.57 7.59 12.50
N ILE A 27 15.34 7.79 11.44
CA ILE A 27 16.08 6.71 10.78
C ILE A 27 17.56 6.84 11.12
N ASP A 28 18.21 5.71 11.42
CA ASP A 28 19.66 5.66 11.67
C ASP A 28 20.46 5.42 10.39
N GLU A 29 21.79 5.36 10.53
CA GLU A 29 22.72 5.10 9.42
C GLU A 29 22.55 3.71 8.77
N ASN A 30 21.98 2.76 9.51
CA ASN A 30 21.68 1.41 9.04
C ASN A 30 20.28 1.29 8.44
N LEU A 31 19.59 2.42 8.25
CA LEU A 31 18.23 2.52 7.74
C LEU A 31 17.17 1.89 8.66
N ASN A 32 17.50 1.66 9.94
CA ASN A 32 16.52 1.21 10.92
C ASN A 32 15.76 2.41 11.49
N ILE A 33 14.46 2.23 11.71
CA ILE A 33 13.57 3.28 12.18
C ILE A 33 13.41 3.14 13.69
N TYR A 34 13.66 4.21 14.42
CA TYR A 34 13.40 4.28 15.85
C TYR A 34 12.09 5.03 16.10
N ASP A 35 11.18 4.41 16.85
CA ASP A 35 9.96 5.04 17.35
C ASP A 35 10.21 5.61 18.74
N LYS A 36 10.28 6.93 18.86
CA LYS A 36 10.51 7.61 20.13
C LYS A 36 9.33 7.50 21.10
N THR A 37 8.11 7.29 20.61
CA THR A 37 6.92 7.15 21.46
C THR A 37 6.97 5.84 22.24
N HIS A 38 7.36 4.75 21.57
CA HIS A 38 7.46 3.42 22.18
C HIS A 38 8.88 3.07 22.65
N ASN A 39 9.86 3.93 22.34
CA ASN A 39 11.27 3.76 22.69
C ASN A 39 11.83 2.40 22.19
N VAL A 40 11.55 2.08 20.93
CA VAL A 40 11.89 0.80 20.30
C VAL A 40 12.30 1.01 18.85
N PHE A 41 13.20 0.16 18.34
CA PHE A 41 13.44 0.05 16.91
C PHE A 41 12.33 -0.73 16.21
N MET A 42 12.03 -0.35 14.98
CA MET A 42 11.04 -1.01 14.14
C MET A 42 11.47 -2.44 13.77
N TYR A 43 12.77 -2.63 13.58
CA TYR A 43 13.36 -3.93 13.26
C TYR A 43 14.34 -4.34 14.36
N GLU A 44 14.22 -5.57 14.86
CA GLU A 44 15.22 -6.14 15.78
C GLU A 44 16.52 -6.46 15.04
N ASN A 45 16.39 -7.16 13.90
CA ASN A 45 17.44 -7.35 12.91
C ASN A 45 16.86 -6.99 11.54
N LEU A 46 17.27 -5.82 11.03
CA LEU A 46 16.73 -5.25 9.80
C LEU A 46 16.91 -6.19 8.60
N GLU A 47 18.08 -6.80 8.42
CA GLU A 47 18.33 -7.63 7.25
C GLU A 47 17.55 -8.96 7.31
N GLU A 48 17.60 -9.64 8.45
CA GLU A 48 16.89 -10.92 8.63
C GLU A 48 15.38 -10.75 8.50
N GLU A 49 14.82 -9.71 9.13
CA GLU A 49 13.38 -9.47 9.12
C GLU A 49 12.90 -9.06 7.73
N LEU A 50 13.60 -8.15 7.04
CA LEU A 50 13.28 -7.79 5.65
C LEU A 50 13.35 -9.00 4.72
N ASN A 51 14.38 -9.85 4.86
CA ASN A 51 14.51 -11.07 4.07
C ASN A 51 13.38 -12.06 4.35
N PHE A 52 13.00 -12.24 5.62
CA PHE A 52 11.90 -13.11 6.02
C PHE A 52 10.58 -12.69 5.38
N PHE A 53 10.19 -11.40 5.49
CA PHE A 53 8.96 -10.90 4.89
C PHE A 53 9.01 -10.95 3.36
N TYR A 54 10.15 -10.59 2.77
CA TYR A 54 10.34 -10.65 1.33
C TYR A 54 10.13 -12.07 0.76
N GLN A 55 10.77 -13.08 1.35
CA GLN A 55 10.61 -14.47 0.90
C GLN A 55 9.20 -14.98 1.15
N SER A 56 8.64 -14.73 2.33
CA SER A 56 7.29 -15.18 2.69
C SER A 56 6.22 -14.65 1.73
N ILE A 57 6.35 -13.39 1.31
CA ILE A 57 5.41 -12.79 0.34
C ILE A 57 5.59 -13.43 -1.04
N LEU A 58 6.82 -13.58 -1.53
CA LEU A 58 7.09 -14.20 -2.84
C LEU A 58 6.61 -15.65 -2.94
N GLU A 59 6.81 -16.44 -1.88
CA GLU A 59 6.39 -17.84 -1.83
C GLU A 59 4.87 -17.98 -1.87
N LYS A 60 4.14 -17.06 -1.22
CA LYS A 60 2.67 -17.08 -1.17
C LYS A 60 2.00 -16.54 -2.43
N THR A 61 2.66 -15.66 -3.17
CA THR A 61 2.03 -14.90 -4.26
C THR A 61 2.63 -15.16 -5.64
N PRO A 62 2.93 -16.43 -6.00
CA PRO A 62 3.49 -16.72 -7.31
C PRO A 62 2.52 -16.27 -8.39
N ARG A 63 3.00 -15.41 -9.29
CA ARG A 63 2.24 -14.88 -10.45
C ARG A 63 1.12 -13.89 -10.11
N TYR A 64 1.03 -13.42 -8.86
CA TYR A 64 0.06 -12.38 -8.52
C TYR A 64 0.44 -11.09 -9.26
N PRO A 65 -0.49 -10.42 -9.96
CA PRO A 65 -0.17 -9.19 -10.67
C PRO A 65 -0.02 -7.99 -9.73
N PHE A 66 -0.69 -8.05 -8.58
CA PHE A 66 -0.60 -7.04 -7.53
C PHE A 66 -0.53 -7.68 -6.15
N ILE A 67 -0.05 -6.91 -5.17
CA ILE A 67 -0.21 -7.23 -3.74
C ILE A 67 -0.56 -5.95 -2.96
N CYS A 68 -1.23 -6.14 -1.83
CA CYS A 68 -1.52 -5.09 -0.85
C CYS A 68 -0.65 -5.29 0.38
N ILE A 69 0.03 -4.25 0.85
CA ILE A 69 0.91 -4.31 2.02
C ILE A 69 0.63 -3.15 2.96
N TYR A 70 0.51 -3.45 4.25
CA TYR A 70 0.44 -2.46 5.32
C TYR A 70 1.83 -2.21 5.90
N GLY A 71 2.18 -0.93 5.98
CA GLY A 71 3.46 -0.43 6.47
C GLY A 71 4.42 -0.13 5.33
N ILE A 72 4.87 1.11 5.23
CA ILE A 72 5.95 1.47 4.29
C ILE A 72 7.34 1.20 4.87
N GLY A 73 7.47 1.31 6.20
CA GLY A 73 8.73 1.16 6.92
C GLY A 73 9.80 2.09 6.38
N ASN A 74 11.00 1.57 6.12
CA ASN A 74 12.09 2.31 5.46
C ASN A 74 12.06 2.20 3.92
N ALA A 75 10.99 1.66 3.34
CA ALA A 75 10.81 1.38 1.91
C ALA A 75 11.76 0.34 1.25
N LEU A 76 12.71 -0.27 1.96
CA LEU A 76 13.59 -1.29 1.37
C LEU A 76 12.79 -2.51 0.88
N LEU A 77 11.86 -3.00 1.70
CA LEU A 77 10.98 -4.12 1.31
C LEU A 77 10.15 -3.76 0.08
N ILE A 78 9.55 -2.56 0.07
CA ILE A 78 8.73 -2.05 -1.02
C ILE A 78 9.54 -1.98 -2.33
N LYS A 79 10.76 -1.44 -2.27
CA LYS A 79 11.67 -1.34 -3.42
C LYS A 79 12.03 -2.71 -3.99
N ASN A 80 12.27 -3.70 -3.13
CA ASN A 80 12.60 -5.05 -3.55
C ASN A 80 11.39 -5.78 -4.15
N LEU A 81 10.23 -5.71 -3.51
CA LEU A 81 9.00 -6.32 -4.02
C LEU A 81 8.55 -5.69 -5.34
N ALA A 82 8.75 -4.38 -5.54
CA ALA A 82 8.40 -3.69 -6.78
C ALA A 82 9.12 -4.27 -8.02
N LYS A 83 10.17 -5.09 -7.87
CA LYS A 83 10.80 -5.79 -8.99
C LYS A 83 9.94 -6.95 -9.53
N HIS A 84 9.03 -7.50 -8.71
CA HIS A 84 8.30 -8.74 -8.97
C HIS A 84 6.82 -8.55 -9.32
N TYR A 85 6.19 -7.48 -8.84
CA TYR A 85 4.76 -7.22 -9.08
C TYR A 85 4.55 -6.12 -10.12
N LYS A 86 3.39 -6.12 -10.79
CA LYS A 86 3.00 -5.00 -11.66
C LYS A 86 2.51 -3.81 -10.84
N HIS A 87 1.73 -4.08 -9.80
CA HIS A 87 1.23 -3.08 -8.87
C HIS A 87 1.48 -3.48 -7.41
N LEU A 88 1.87 -2.51 -6.61
CA LEU A 88 2.13 -2.64 -5.19
C LEU A 88 1.35 -1.55 -4.46
N PHE A 89 0.28 -1.95 -3.76
CA PHE A 89 -0.57 -1.04 -3.01
C PHE A 89 -0.08 -0.98 -1.56
N VAL A 90 0.54 0.14 -1.19
CA VAL A 90 1.18 0.32 0.13
C VAL A 90 0.31 1.22 0.98
N PHE A 91 -0.13 0.72 2.12
CA PHE A 91 -0.98 1.44 3.07
C PHE A 91 -0.16 1.86 4.29
N GLU A 92 -0.24 3.13 4.66
CA GLU A 92 0.46 3.65 5.83
C GLU A 92 -0.42 4.68 6.56
N SER A 93 -0.43 4.60 7.89
CA SER A 93 -1.19 5.49 8.75
C SER A 93 -0.37 6.69 9.23
N GLU A 94 0.94 6.56 9.28
CA GLU A 94 1.83 7.62 9.76
C GLU A 94 2.50 8.36 8.60
N ILE A 95 2.15 9.64 8.44
CA ILE A 95 2.75 10.48 7.40
C ILE A 95 4.27 10.67 7.59
N GLU A 96 4.76 10.66 8.83
CA GLU A 96 6.20 10.73 9.12
C GLU A 96 6.96 9.54 8.52
N LEU A 97 6.35 8.34 8.48
CA LEU A 97 6.96 7.15 7.89
C LEU A 97 7.03 7.26 6.36
N PHE A 98 6.03 7.85 5.70
CA PHE A 98 6.15 8.18 4.27
C PHE A 98 7.33 9.11 4.00
N ILE A 99 7.51 10.15 4.82
CA ILE A 99 8.58 11.13 4.63
C ILE A 99 9.94 10.47 4.81
N LEU A 100 10.12 9.70 5.89
CA LEU A 100 11.38 8.99 6.15
C LEU A 100 11.71 7.98 5.05
N ALA A 101 10.72 7.21 4.60
CA ALA A 101 10.90 6.25 3.51
C ALA A 101 11.32 6.93 2.21
N LEU A 102 10.60 7.97 1.79
CA LEU A 102 10.84 8.67 0.54
C LEU A 102 12.08 9.58 0.57
N SER A 103 12.54 9.99 1.75
CA SER A 103 13.82 10.71 1.89
C SER A 103 15.03 9.79 1.80
N THR A 104 14.83 8.50 2.06
CA THR A 104 15.91 7.51 2.21
C THR A 104 16.06 6.63 0.97
N ILE A 105 14.94 6.16 0.43
CA ILE A 105 14.90 5.23 -0.71
C ILE A 105 14.23 5.91 -1.89
N ASP A 106 14.95 5.92 -3.02
CA ASP A 106 14.40 6.43 -4.26
C ASP A 106 13.35 5.46 -4.84
N LEU A 107 12.08 5.87 -4.78
CA LEU A 107 10.93 5.19 -5.39
C LEU A 107 10.35 5.99 -6.59
N SER A 108 11.09 6.97 -7.11
CA SER A 108 10.56 7.95 -8.07
C SER A 108 10.00 7.31 -9.32
N GLU A 109 10.72 6.35 -9.90
CA GLU A 109 10.28 5.65 -11.11
C GLU A 109 9.08 4.74 -10.83
N GLU A 110 9.10 3.98 -9.74
CA GLU A 110 8.00 3.11 -9.35
C GLU A 110 6.70 3.89 -9.11
N LEU A 111 6.80 5.06 -8.48
CA LEU A 111 5.67 5.96 -8.23
C LEU A 111 5.19 6.63 -9.53
N LYS A 112 6.10 6.98 -10.43
CA LYS A 112 5.78 7.65 -11.71
C LYS A 112 5.00 6.76 -12.66
N VAL A 113 5.32 5.47 -12.70
CA VAL A 113 4.63 4.49 -13.56
C VAL A 113 3.47 3.78 -12.86
N TYR A 114 3.05 4.26 -11.68
CA TYR A 114 1.98 3.66 -10.86
C TYR A 114 2.21 2.17 -10.55
N LYS A 115 3.48 1.76 -10.49
CA LYS A 115 3.88 0.43 -10.02
C LYS A 115 3.78 0.36 -8.51
N VAL A 116 4.12 1.44 -7.81
CA VAL A 116 3.86 1.61 -6.38
C VAL A 116 2.80 2.69 -6.22
N VAL A 117 1.74 2.41 -5.48
CA VAL A 117 0.69 3.38 -5.14
C VAL A 117 0.59 3.43 -3.62
N LEU A 118 0.59 4.64 -3.08
CA LEU A 118 0.66 4.89 -1.65
C LEU A 118 -0.70 5.39 -1.15
N PHE A 119 -1.24 4.73 -0.13
CA PHE A 119 -2.51 5.09 0.50
C PHE A 119 -2.27 5.59 1.92
N ASP A 120 -2.77 6.77 2.20
CA ASP A 120 -2.84 7.33 3.55
C ASP A 120 -4.08 6.82 4.26
N CYS A 121 -3.90 5.94 5.24
CA CYS A 121 -5.00 5.30 5.96
C CYS A 121 -5.87 6.29 6.76
N VAL A 122 -5.38 7.52 7.00
CA VAL A 122 -6.10 8.57 7.73
C VAL A 122 -6.83 9.52 6.77
N ALA A 123 -6.66 9.35 5.46
CA ALA A 123 -7.34 10.18 4.45
C ALA A 123 -8.85 9.90 4.44
N LYS A 124 -9.65 10.96 4.34
CA LYS A 124 -11.13 10.85 4.35
C LYS A 124 -11.68 10.14 3.12
N ASP A 125 -10.96 10.21 2.01
CA ASP A 125 -11.30 9.66 0.72
C ASP A 125 -10.66 8.28 0.46
N LEU A 126 -9.99 7.69 1.46
CA LEU A 126 -9.33 6.39 1.34
C LEU A 126 -10.24 5.31 0.74
N GLU A 127 -11.47 5.16 1.26
CA GLU A 127 -12.43 4.17 0.77
C GLU A 127 -12.76 4.37 -0.72
N ILE A 128 -12.90 5.62 -1.15
CA ILE A 128 -13.16 5.96 -2.56
C ILE A 128 -11.94 5.61 -3.41
N GLN A 129 -10.73 5.93 -2.95
CA GLN A 129 -9.49 5.63 -3.67
C GLN A 129 -9.31 4.11 -3.84
N ILE A 130 -9.57 3.32 -2.80
CA ILE A 130 -9.52 1.84 -2.85
C ILE A 130 -10.55 1.32 -3.86
N ALA A 131 -11.79 1.77 -3.78
CA ALA A 131 -12.86 1.35 -4.68
C ALA A 131 -12.51 1.64 -6.15
N MET A 132 -11.98 2.84 -6.44
CA MET A 132 -11.55 3.21 -7.80
C MET A 132 -10.45 2.31 -8.35
N ILE A 133 -9.46 1.93 -7.53
CA ILE A 133 -8.37 1.05 -7.95
C ILE A 133 -8.87 -0.38 -8.15
N PHE A 134 -9.74 -0.87 -7.26
CA PHE A 134 -10.27 -2.22 -7.34
C PHE A 134 -11.24 -2.43 -8.50
N ASP A 135 -11.90 -1.36 -8.97
CA ASP A 135 -12.77 -1.38 -10.16
C ASP A 135 -11.98 -1.34 -11.49
N GLN A 136 -10.67 -1.11 -11.46
CA GLN A 136 -9.86 -1.19 -12.68
C GLN A 136 -9.83 -2.62 -13.19
N GLN A 137 -10.19 -2.83 -14.46
CA GLN A 137 -10.33 -4.17 -15.04
C GLN A 137 -9.12 -5.08 -14.79
N SER A 138 -7.90 -4.58 -14.95
CA SER A 138 -6.67 -5.37 -14.73
C SER A 138 -6.44 -5.81 -13.28
N ILE A 139 -7.05 -5.12 -12.31
CA ILE A 139 -7.02 -5.47 -10.88
C ILE A 139 -8.21 -6.36 -10.56
N LEU A 140 -9.40 -5.98 -11.02
CA LEU A 140 -10.66 -6.66 -10.82
C LEU A 140 -10.61 -8.15 -11.20
N GLU A 141 -9.99 -8.47 -12.34
CA GLU A 141 -9.80 -9.85 -12.83
C GLU A 141 -9.03 -10.75 -11.84
N TYR A 142 -8.23 -10.16 -10.95
CA TYR A 142 -7.40 -10.87 -9.97
C TYR A 142 -7.80 -10.56 -8.53
N LEU A 143 -8.87 -9.79 -8.33
CA LEU A 143 -9.23 -9.26 -7.02
C LEU A 143 -9.68 -10.34 -6.03
N SER A 144 -10.10 -11.51 -6.53
CA SER A 144 -10.36 -12.70 -5.73
C SER A 144 -9.11 -13.26 -5.03
N LEU A 145 -7.90 -12.90 -5.49
CA LEU A 145 -6.61 -13.27 -4.90
C LEU A 145 -6.13 -12.26 -3.83
N TYR A 146 -6.94 -11.27 -3.51
CA TYR A 146 -6.60 -10.24 -2.52
C TYR A 146 -6.16 -10.87 -1.18
N GLU A 147 -5.00 -10.43 -0.69
CA GLU A 147 -4.50 -10.68 0.66
C GLU A 147 -3.79 -9.40 1.13
N MET A 148 -3.97 -9.04 2.41
CA MET A 148 -3.23 -7.95 3.04
C MET A 148 -1.97 -8.49 3.70
N PHE A 149 -0.81 -8.12 3.17
CA PHE A 149 0.49 -8.40 3.78
C PHE A 149 0.90 -7.31 4.77
N ILE A 150 1.89 -7.61 5.59
CA ILE A 150 2.48 -6.69 6.57
C ILE A 150 3.97 -6.57 6.29
N SER A 151 4.57 -5.40 6.57
CA SER A 151 5.98 -5.17 6.26
C SER A 151 6.97 -5.46 7.40
N SER A 152 6.51 -5.59 8.64
CA SER A 152 7.34 -5.92 9.81
C SER A 152 6.51 -6.36 11.02
N HIS A 153 7.15 -7.01 12.01
CA HIS A 153 6.48 -7.36 13.28
C HIS A 153 6.08 -6.12 14.10
N TYR A 154 6.78 -4.99 13.92
CA TYR A 154 6.41 -3.73 14.57
C TYR A 154 4.98 -3.30 14.22
N TYR A 155 4.57 -3.39 12.95
CA TYR A 155 3.20 -3.02 12.56
C TYR A 155 2.16 -3.96 13.17
N LEU A 156 2.44 -5.26 13.22
CA LEU A 156 1.56 -6.20 13.92
C LEU A 156 1.39 -5.81 15.38
N LYS A 157 2.47 -5.41 16.05
CA LYS A 157 2.43 -5.11 17.49
C LYS A 157 1.73 -3.80 17.82
N TYR A 158 1.94 -2.74 17.03
CA TYR A 158 1.48 -1.39 17.37
C TYR A 158 0.30 -0.90 16.51
N TYR A 159 0.00 -1.56 15.40
CA TYR A 159 -1.03 -1.14 14.43
C TYR A 159 -2.08 -2.23 14.13
N GLU A 160 -2.14 -3.31 14.92
CA GLU A 160 -3.06 -4.45 14.72
C GLU A 160 -4.50 -4.01 14.42
N THR A 161 -5.08 -3.17 15.27
CA THR A 161 -6.46 -2.69 15.09
C THR A 161 -6.65 -1.92 13.78
N SER A 162 -5.67 -1.08 13.41
CA SER A 162 -5.72 -0.31 12.17
C SER A 162 -5.62 -1.23 10.94
N ILE A 163 -4.75 -2.23 11.00
CA ILE A 163 -4.58 -3.26 9.96
C ILE A 163 -5.89 -4.03 9.78
N LEU A 164 -6.51 -4.49 10.87
CA LEU A 164 -7.75 -5.26 10.83
C LEU A 164 -8.91 -4.44 10.22
N SER A 165 -9.09 -3.19 10.67
CA SER A 165 -10.12 -2.31 10.14
C SER A 165 -9.91 -1.99 8.66
N LEU A 166 -8.66 -1.73 8.24
CA LEU A 166 -8.36 -1.50 6.84
C LEU A 166 -8.58 -2.76 5.99
N ASN A 167 -8.16 -3.93 6.48
CA ASN A 167 -8.37 -5.18 5.77
C ASN A 167 -9.86 -5.47 5.57
N GLU A 168 -10.70 -5.20 6.57
CA GLU A 168 -12.15 -5.31 6.45
C GLU A 168 -12.71 -4.36 5.37
N LEU A 169 -12.22 -3.11 5.30
CA LEU A 169 -12.59 -2.14 4.28
C LEU A 169 -12.24 -2.62 2.86
N CYS A 170 -11.02 -3.12 2.68
CA CYS A 170 -10.56 -3.67 1.41
C CYS A 170 -11.37 -4.89 0.99
N ILE A 171 -11.66 -5.83 1.90
CA ILE A 171 -12.49 -7.01 1.61
C ILE A 171 -13.90 -6.60 1.19
N LYS A 172 -14.52 -5.64 1.90
CA LYS A 172 -15.84 -5.11 1.54
C LYS A 172 -15.82 -4.48 0.14
N SER A 173 -14.83 -3.64 -0.13
CA SER A 173 -14.66 -2.96 -1.42
C SER A 173 -14.45 -3.97 -2.56
N ALA A 174 -13.59 -4.97 -2.35
CA ALA A 174 -13.35 -6.04 -3.31
C ALA A 174 -14.62 -6.85 -3.60
N SER A 175 -15.36 -7.20 -2.55
CA SER A 175 -16.62 -7.94 -2.66
C SER A 175 -17.68 -7.17 -3.45
N VAL A 176 -17.76 -5.85 -3.29
CA VAL A 176 -18.65 -4.99 -4.08
C VAL A 176 -18.23 -4.96 -5.55
N ALA A 177 -16.94 -4.74 -5.82
CA ALA A 177 -16.42 -4.67 -7.18
C ALA A 177 -16.64 -5.98 -7.95
N ILE A 178 -16.33 -7.12 -7.34
CA ILE A 178 -16.55 -8.45 -7.95
C ILE A 178 -18.04 -8.68 -8.25
N ARG A 179 -18.95 -8.39 -7.31
CA ARG A 179 -20.39 -8.52 -7.55
C ARG A 179 -20.87 -7.65 -8.70
N ASN A 180 -20.37 -6.42 -8.81
CA ASN A 180 -20.76 -5.52 -9.89
C ASN A 180 -20.24 -6.00 -11.25
N ALA A 181 -19.07 -6.63 -11.29
CA ALA A 181 -18.51 -7.24 -12.50
C ALA A 181 -19.40 -8.37 -13.03
N ASP A 182 -19.98 -9.17 -12.14
CA ASP A 182 -20.91 -10.26 -12.49
C ASP A 182 -22.24 -9.73 -13.07
N ILE A 183 -22.58 -8.47 -12.83
CA ILE A 183 -23.71 -7.76 -13.47
C ILE A 183 -23.27 -7.32 -14.87
N THR A 184 -22.85 -8.27 -15.72
CA THR A 184 -22.70 -8.00 -17.14
C THR A 184 -24.08 -7.73 -17.73
N CYS A 185 -24.24 -6.51 -18.23
CA CYS A 185 -25.43 -6.02 -18.91
C CYS A 185 -25.71 -6.86 -20.16
N PHE A 186 -26.71 -7.74 -20.09
CA PHE A 186 -27.37 -8.22 -21.31
C PHE A 186 -28.10 -7.01 -21.91
N LEU A 187 -27.64 -6.50 -23.05
CA LEU A 187 -28.46 -5.65 -23.91
C LEU A 187 -29.55 -6.54 -24.53
N PRO A 188 -30.82 -6.47 -24.12
CA PRO A 188 -31.82 -7.47 -24.53
C PRO A 188 -32.28 -7.34 -25.99
N LEU A 189 -31.74 -6.39 -26.78
CA LEU A 189 -32.25 -6.06 -28.11
C LEU A 189 -31.12 -5.70 -29.09
N LEU A 190 -30.42 -6.73 -29.59
CA LEU A 190 -29.70 -6.70 -30.87
C LEU A 190 -30.10 -7.87 -31.78
N THR A 191 -31.36 -8.33 -31.67
CA THR A 191 -31.96 -9.24 -32.65
C THR A 191 -33.24 -8.63 -33.22
N HIS A 192 -33.09 -7.52 -33.94
CA HIS A 192 -34.04 -7.20 -35.01
C HIS A 192 -33.26 -6.75 -36.24
N GLY A 193 -33.23 -7.64 -37.23
CA GLY A 193 -32.82 -7.32 -38.59
C GLY A 193 -31.90 -8.36 -39.21
N GLN A 194 -32.45 -9.52 -39.57
CA GLN A 194 -32.39 -10.08 -40.93
C GLN A 194 -33.64 -10.92 -41.18
#